data_AF-A0A4R1GMX0-F1
#
_entry.id   AF-A0A4R1GMX0-F1
#
_cell.length_a   1.000
_cell.length_b   1.000
_cell.length_c   1.000
_cell.angle_alpha   90.00
_cell.angle_beta   90.00
_cell.angle_gamma   90.00
#
_symmetry.space_group_name_H-M   'P 1'
#
loop_
_entity.id
_entity.type
_entity.pdbx_description
1 polymer ?
#
loop_
_entity_poly.entity_id
_entity_poly.type
_entity_poly.pdbx_seq_one_letter_code
_entity_poly.pdbx_strand_id
1 'polypeptide(L)'
;MPLITAGAIYWLSQTSRVDNGATFLLTSLPYFFFIYFYGLFDWSPFAWAERLREKHGKAGHEFFKKAGFASIGISVFLYLGSDQIFQSLGFTRVDVDRTSRTQTPYYYQRDPSEQTKAEQEKKERKMWEEISESLEKHFAEEEARQRGLEQPEEAQ
;
A
#
# COMPACT_ATOMS: atom_id res chain seq x y z
N MET A 1 -6.57 6.08 -11.88
CA MET A 1 -6.20 4.74 -11.38
C MET A 1 -5.14 4.72 -10.26
N PRO A 2 -4.96 5.78 -9.45
CA PRO A 2 -4.37 5.61 -8.11
C PRO A 2 -5.38 5.06 -7.10
N LEU A 3 -6.67 5.38 -7.22
CA LEU A 3 -7.65 5.18 -6.15
C LEU A 3 -8.01 3.72 -5.86
N ILE A 4 -8.15 2.84 -6.86
CA ILE A 4 -8.47 1.42 -6.64
C ILE A 4 -7.25 0.68 -6.10
N THR A 5 -6.09 0.91 -6.69
CA THR A 5 -4.82 0.33 -6.22
C THR A 5 -4.45 0.86 -4.85
N ALA A 6 -4.61 2.16 -4.59
CA ALA A 6 -4.44 2.76 -3.27
C ALA A 6 -5.48 2.24 -2.27
N GLY A 7 -6.72 2.00 -2.71
CA GLY A 7 -7.76 1.39 -1.89
C GLY A 7 -7.41 -0.05 -1.48
N ALA A 8 -6.89 -0.85 -2.41
CA ALA A 8 -6.43 -2.20 -2.14
C ALA A 8 -5.18 -2.22 -1.23
N ILE A 9 -4.22 -1.33 -1.48
CA ILE A 9 -3.03 -1.16 -0.63
C ILE A 9 -3.41 -0.66 0.76
N TYR A 10 -4.33 0.30 0.85
CA TYR A 10 -4.86 0.82 2.12
C TYR A 10 -5.62 -0.27 2.88
N TRP A 11 -6.45 -1.05 2.20
CA TRP A 11 -7.12 -2.18 2.82
C TRP A 11 -6.12 -3.23 3.34
N LEU A 12 -5.09 -3.56 2.55
CA LEU A 12 -3.99 -4.43 2.97
C LEU A 12 -3.20 -3.86 4.15
N SER A 13 -3.03 -2.54 4.22
CA SER A 13 -2.29 -1.90 5.32
C SER A 13 -3.07 -1.92 6.64
N GLN A 14 -4.40 -1.93 6.60
CA GLN A 14 -5.27 -2.02 7.77
C GLN A 14 -5.57 -3.48 8.18
N THR A 15 -5.47 -4.41 7.24
CA THR A 15 -5.88 -5.80 7.45
C THR A 15 -4.78 -6.60 8.15
N SER A 16 -5.11 -7.25 9.26
CA SER A 16 -4.20 -8.14 10.01
C SER A 16 -4.22 -9.58 9.50
N ARG A 17 -5.24 -9.95 8.72
CA ARG A 17 -5.47 -11.31 8.22
C ARG A 17 -5.97 -11.31 6.78
N VAL A 18 -5.27 -12.02 5.89
CA VAL A 18 -5.68 -12.19 4.49
C VAL A 18 -6.04 -13.66 4.27
N ASP A 19 -7.31 -13.94 3.99
CA ASP A 19 -7.78 -15.29 3.65
C ASP A 19 -7.56 -15.62 2.17
N ASN A 20 -7.74 -16.89 1.79
CA ASN A 20 -7.65 -17.34 0.40
C ASN A 20 -8.58 -16.60 -0.56
N GLY A 21 -9.79 -16.24 -0.11
CA GLY A 21 -10.72 -15.45 -0.93
C GLY A 21 -10.17 -14.07 -1.26
N ALA A 22 -9.56 -13.39 -0.28
CA ALA A 22 -8.93 -12.09 -0.48
C ALA A 22 -7.66 -12.19 -1.34
N THR A 23 -6.87 -13.25 -1.16
CA THR A 23 -5.71 -13.57 -2.00
C THR A 23 -6.13 -13.71 -3.46
N PHE A 24 -7.14 -14.53 -3.74
CA PHE A 24 -7.68 -14.71 -5.09
C PHE A 24 -8.20 -13.41 -5.71
N LEU A 25 -8.93 -12.59 -4.93
CA LEU A 25 -9.43 -11.30 -5.39
C LEU A 25 -8.29 -10.35 -5.76
N LEU A 26 -7.28 -10.22 -4.89
CA LEU A 26 -6.14 -9.33 -5.11
C LEU A 26 -5.32 -9.73 -6.33
N THR A 27 -5.09 -11.03 -6.53
CA THR A 27 -4.31 -11.54 -7.66
C THR A 27 -5.10 -11.50 -8.97
N SER A 28 -6.43 -11.51 -8.90
CA SER A 28 -7.34 -11.41 -10.05
C SER A 28 -7.67 -9.96 -10.45
N LEU A 29 -7.28 -8.95 -9.65
CA LEU A 29 -7.52 -7.54 -9.96
C LEU A 29 -7.03 -7.11 -11.34
N PRO A 30 -5.80 -7.47 -11.80
CA PRO A 30 -5.35 -7.12 -13.15
C PRO A 30 -6.25 -7.67 -14.26
N TYR A 31 -6.78 -8.88 -14.05
CA TYR A 31 -7.71 -9.52 -14.99
C TYR A 31 -9.07 -8.82 -15.01
N PHE A 32 -9.67 -8.55 -13.84
CA PHE A 32 -10.94 -7.80 -13.78
C PHE A 32 -10.81 -6.39 -14.33
N PHE A 33 -9.69 -5.73 -14.08
CA PHE A 33 -9.36 -4.45 -14.68
C PHE A 33 -9.34 -4.56 -16.21
N PHE A 34 -8.64 -5.55 -16.76
CA PHE A 34 -8.63 -5.78 -18.19
C PHE A 34 -10.04 -5.98 -18.77
N ILE A 35 -10.87 -6.83 -18.14
CA ILE A 35 -12.27 -7.04 -18.56
C ILE A 35 -13.04 -5.72 -18.56
N TYR A 36 -12.91 -4.91 -17.51
CA TYR A 36 -13.61 -3.63 -17.41
C TYR A 36 -13.21 -2.67 -18.54
N PHE A 37 -11.91 -2.54 -18.83
CA PHE A 37 -11.44 -1.67 -19.91
C PHE A 37 -11.78 -2.20 -21.30
N TYR A 38 -11.73 -3.52 -21.49
CA TYR A 38 -12.18 -4.14 -22.72
C TYR A 38 -13.68 -3.88 -22.94
N GLY A 39 -14.50 -4.07 -21.90
CA GLY A 39 -15.93 -3.76 -21.94
C GLY A 39 -16.21 -2.28 -22.19
N LEU A 40 -15.43 -1.37 -21.60
CA LEU A 40 -15.53 0.07 -21.89
C LEU A 40 -15.10 0.42 -23.30
N PHE A 41 -14.18 -0.32 -23.92
CA PHE A 41 -13.82 -0.11 -25.32
C PHE A 41 -14.88 -0.66 -26.26
N ASP A 42 -15.41 -1.84 -25.96
CA ASP A 42 -16.36 -2.54 -26.82
C ASP A 42 -17.80 -2.03 -26.69
N TRP A 43 -18.21 -1.63 -25.49
CA TRP A 43 -19.55 -1.16 -25.14
C TRP A 43 -19.48 0.18 -24.38
N SER A 44 -18.70 1.12 -24.91
CA SER A 44 -18.57 2.42 -24.25
C SER A 44 -19.85 3.23 -24.31
N PRO A 45 -20.37 3.76 -23.19
CA PRO A 45 -21.39 4.81 -23.22
C PRO A 45 -20.80 6.18 -23.59
N PHE A 46 -19.48 6.28 -23.79
CA PHE A 46 -18.79 7.54 -24.03
C PHE A 46 -18.46 7.73 -25.52
N ALA A 47 -18.97 8.81 -26.11
CA ALA A 47 -18.81 9.13 -27.53
C ALA A 47 -17.34 9.24 -28.00
N TRP A 48 -16.41 9.63 -27.11
CA TRP A 48 -14.99 9.71 -27.45
C TRP A 48 -14.36 8.32 -27.66
N ALA A 49 -14.81 7.32 -26.90
CA ALA A 49 -14.33 5.94 -27.00
C ALA A 49 -14.93 5.24 -28.23
N GLU A 50 -16.19 5.53 -28.57
CA GLU A 50 -16.80 5.07 -29.82
C GLU A 50 -16.02 5.56 -31.05
N ARG A 51 -15.68 6.85 -31.11
CA ARG A 51 -14.86 7.42 -32.19
C ARG A 51 -13.46 6.78 -32.28
N LEU A 52 -12.86 6.47 -31.13
CA LEU A 52 -11.58 5.77 -31.05
C LEU A 52 -11.69 4.33 -31.58
N ARG A 53 -12.76 3.63 -31.23
CA ARG A 53 -13.08 2.29 -31.74
C ARG A 53 -13.36 2.31 -33.24
N GLU A 54 -14.10 3.28 -33.76
CA GLU A 54 -14.34 3.40 -35.20
C GLU A 54 -13.04 3.67 -35.99
N LYS A 55 -12.17 4.52 -35.44
CA LYS A 55 -10.91 4.91 -36.11
C LYS A 55 -9.82 3.85 -36.03
N HIS A 56 -9.77 3.07 -34.95
CA HIS A 56 -8.69 2.13 -34.65
C HIS A 56 -9.15 0.71 -34.36
N GLY A 57 -10.41 0.34 -34.62
CA GLY A 57 -11.07 -0.87 -34.10
C GLY A 57 -10.31 -2.18 -34.30
N LYS A 58 -9.70 -2.39 -35.48
CA LYS A 58 -8.87 -3.58 -35.74
C LYS A 58 -7.59 -3.60 -34.90
N ALA A 59 -6.86 -2.49 -34.88
CA ALA A 59 -5.62 -2.37 -34.08
C ALA A 59 -5.92 -2.39 -32.58
N GLY A 60 -7.04 -1.80 -32.16
CA GLY A 60 -7.54 -1.84 -30.79
C GLY A 60 -7.88 -3.26 -30.36
N HIS A 61 -8.62 -4.02 -31.17
CA HIS A 61 -8.92 -5.43 -30.89
C HIS A 61 -7.65 -6.29 -30.78
N GLU A 62 -6.66 -6.10 -31.67
CA GLU A 62 -5.38 -6.81 -31.56
C GLU A 62 -4.59 -6.43 -30.31
N PHE A 63 -4.58 -5.14 -29.95
CA PHE A 63 -3.99 -4.67 -28.71
C PHE A 63 -4.66 -5.32 -27.49
N PHE A 64 -5.99 -5.29 -27.40
CA PHE A 64 -6.73 -5.91 -26.30
C PHE A 64 -6.54 -7.41 -26.25
N LYS A 65 -6.44 -8.11 -27.39
CA LYS A 65 -6.12 -9.54 -27.40
C LYS A 65 -4.75 -9.82 -26.76
N LYS A 66 -3.72 -9.05 -27.14
CA LYS A 66 -2.37 -9.19 -26.54
C LYS A 66 -2.36 -8.78 -25.07
N ALA A 67 -3.03 -7.68 -24.73
CA ALA A 67 -3.14 -7.18 -23.36
C ALA A 67 -3.93 -8.14 -22.46
N GLY A 68 -4.89 -8.89 -23.01
CA GLY A 68 -5.64 -9.92 -22.30
C GLY A 68 -4.78 -11.11 -21.93
N PHE A 69 -3.93 -11.59 -22.86
CA PHE A 69 -2.94 -12.62 -22.52
C PHE A 69 -1.95 -12.14 -21.46
N ALA A 70 -1.48 -10.89 -21.58
CA ALA A 70 -0.59 -10.30 -20.59
C ALA A 70 -1.26 -10.17 -19.21
N SER A 71 -2.53 -9.75 -19.15
CA SER A 71 -3.26 -9.60 -17.88
C SER A 71 -3.51 -10.94 -17.19
N ILE A 72 -3.86 -11.98 -17.95
CA ILE A 72 -3.97 -13.36 -17.43
C ILE A 72 -2.62 -13.82 -16.90
N GLY A 73 -1.54 -13.61 -17.67
CA GLY A 73 -0.18 -13.97 -17.26
C GLY A 73 0.25 -13.28 -15.95
N ILE A 74 -0.01 -11.98 -15.84
CA ILE A 74 0.26 -11.21 -14.61
C ILE A 74 -0.57 -11.73 -13.45
N SER A 75 -1.87 -11.99 -13.63
CA SER A 75 -2.73 -12.53 -12.57
C SER A 75 -2.27 -13.91 -12.10
N VAL A 76 -1.87 -14.80 -13.01
CA VAL A 76 -1.30 -16.11 -12.67
C VAL A 76 0.02 -15.95 -11.92
N PHE A 77 0.90 -15.06 -12.40
CA PHE A 77 2.18 -14.77 -11.72
C PHE A 77 1.96 -14.25 -10.30
N LEU A 78 1.04 -13.30 -10.11
CA LEU A 78 0.70 -12.79 -8.78
C LEU A 78 0.07 -13.86 -7.90
N TYR A 79 -0.75 -14.75 -8.45
CA TYR A 79 -1.35 -15.85 -7.70
C TYR A 79 -0.30 -16.85 -7.22
N LEU A 80 0.57 -17.31 -8.12
CA LEU A 80 1.64 -18.26 -7.78
C LEU A 80 2.72 -17.64 -6.89
N GLY A 81 3.03 -16.36 -7.08
CA GLY A 81 3.98 -15.59 -6.28
C GLY A 81 3.39 -14.95 -5.03
N SER A 82 2.11 -15.18 -4.72
CA SER A 82 1.41 -14.52 -3.63
C SER A 82 2.07 -14.74 -2.28
N ASP A 83 2.53 -15.96 -2.00
CA ASP A 83 3.30 -16.30 -0.79
C ASP A 83 4.51 -15.37 -0.58
N GLN A 84 5.31 -15.15 -1.63
CA GLN A 84 6.50 -14.28 -1.57
C GLN A 84 6.13 -12.81 -1.40
N ILE A 85 5.08 -12.36 -2.09
CA ILE A 85 4.59 -10.99 -2.00
C ILE A 85 4.08 -10.71 -0.58
N PHE A 86 3.27 -11.60 -0.01
CA PHE A 86 2.75 -11.44 1.35
C PHE A 86 3.87 -11.49 2.40
N GLN A 87 4.84 -12.38 2.25
CA GLN A 87 6.04 -12.39 3.11
C GLN A 87 6.81 -11.07 3.05
N SER A 88 7.01 -10.49 1.86
CA SER A 88 7.67 -9.18 1.72
C SER A 88 6.88 -8.02 2.35
N LEU A 89 5.58 -8.21 2.60
CA LEU A 89 4.68 -7.24 3.23
C LEU A 89 4.51 -7.47 4.74
N GLY A 90 5.32 -8.36 5.34
CA GLY A 90 5.29 -8.67 6.75
C GLY A 90 4.17 -9.64 7.15
N PHE A 91 3.64 -10.41 6.20
CA PHE A 91 2.65 -11.45 6.48
C PHE A 91 3.28 -12.84 6.49
N THR A 92 2.87 -13.63 7.46
CA THR A 92 3.30 -15.02 7.66
C THR A 92 2.13 -15.94 7.35
N ARG A 93 2.38 -16.99 6.57
CA ARG A 93 1.35 -18.00 6.27
C ARG A 93 1.11 -18.88 7.49
N VAL A 94 -0.16 -19.02 7.87
CA VAL A 94 -0.62 -19.90 8.94
C VAL A 94 -1.49 -20.98 8.31
N ASP A 95 -1.04 -22.23 8.35
CA ASP A 95 -1.82 -23.38 7.90
C ASP A 95 -2.83 -23.77 8.98
N VAL A 96 -4.08 -24.01 8.59
CA VAL A 96 -5.17 -24.37 9.51
C VAL A 96 -5.44 -25.86 9.42
N ASP A 97 -5.40 -26.55 10.55
CA ASP A 97 -5.73 -27.97 10.59
C ASP A 97 -7.19 -28.19 10.13
N ARG A 98 -7.35 -29.10 9.17
CA ARG A 98 -8.61 -29.41 8.46
C ARG A 98 -9.75 -29.95 9.34
N THR A 99 -9.54 -30.06 10.64
CA THR A 99 -10.53 -30.53 11.63
C THR A 99 -11.52 -29.44 12.04
N SER A 100 -11.21 -28.16 11.76
CA SER A 100 -12.11 -27.04 12.03
C SER A 100 -13.08 -26.81 10.86
N ARG A 101 -14.33 -26.43 11.17
CA ARG A 101 -15.42 -26.12 10.22
C ARG A 101 -15.10 -25.03 9.18
N THR A 102 -13.92 -24.42 9.22
CA THR A 102 -13.47 -23.39 8.29
C THR A 102 -12.89 -24.02 7.03
N GLN A 103 -13.55 -23.78 5.89
CA GLN A 103 -13.20 -24.32 4.57
C GLN A 103 -11.86 -23.80 4.00
N THR A 104 -11.18 -22.88 4.68
CA THR A 104 -9.93 -22.27 4.19
C THR A 104 -8.72 -23.02 4.76
N PRO A 105 -7.89 -23.67 3.90
CA PRO A 105 -6.77 -24.50 4.35
C PRO A 105 -5.60 -23.69 4.94
N TYR A 106 -5.51 -22.40 4.65
CA TYR A 106 -4.50 -21.49 5.18
C TYR A 106 -4.99 -20.05 5.11
N TYR A 107 -4.37 -19.17 5.88
CA TYR A 107 -4.51 -17.72 5.80
C TYR A 107 -3.16 -17.05 6.05
N TYR A 108 -3.00 -15.80 5.64
CA TYR A 108 -1.83 -14.99 5.97
C TYR A 108 -2.15 -14.09 7.16
N GLN A 109 -1.27 -14.06 8.14
CA GLN A 109 -1.37 -13.22 9.32
C GLN A 109 -0.21 -12.25 9.36
N ARG A 110 -0.48 -10.97 9.58
CA ARG A 110 0.58 -10.00 9.76
C ARG A 110 1.34 -10.31 11.04
N ASP A 111 2.66 -10.34 10.97
CA ASP A 111 3.48 -10.68 12.12
C ASP A 111 3.25 -9.61 13.22
N PRO A 112 2.75 -9.97 14.42
CA PRO A 112 2.48 -9.01 15.47
C PRO A 112 3.76 -8.27 15.91
N SER A 113 4.94 -8.85 15.67
CA SER A 113 6.22 -8.21 15.93
C SER A 113 6.50 -7.00 15.03
N GLU A 114 5.99 -6.97 13.79
CA GLU A 114 6.17 -5.83 12.88
C GLU A 114 5.24 -4.66 13.19
N GLN A 115 4.00 -4.93 13.62
CA GLN A 115 3.14 -3.87 14.16
C GLN A 115 3.76 -3.24 15.42
N THR A 116 4.35 -4.08 16.28
CA THR A 116 5.03 -3.61 17.48
C THR A 116 6.27 -2.79 17.12
N LYS A 117 7.09 -3.23 16.15
CA LYS A 117 8.26 -2.48 15.65
C LYS A 117 7.89 -1.14 15.01
N ALA A 118 6.84 -1.10 14.19
CA ALA A 118 6.38 0.14 13.57
C ALA A 118 5.79 1.12 14.61
N GLU A 119 5.11 0.63 15.64
CA GLU A 119 4.70 1.45 16.79
C GLU A 119 5.89 1.90 17.64
N GLN A 120 6.92 1.06 17.78
CA GLN A 120 8.14 1.37 18.52
C GLN A 120 8.96 2.44 17.79
N GLU A 121 9.20 2.32 16.49
CA GLU A 121 9.85 3.35 15.67
C GLU A 121 9.07 4.67 15.71
N LYS A 122 7.74 4.62 15.71
CA LYS A 122 6.90 5.82 15.81
C LYS A 122 6.98 6.47 17.19
N LYS A 123 7.11 5.68 18.26
CA LYS A 123 7.36 6.18 19.63
C LYS A 123 8.76 6.74 19.78
N GLU A 124 9.76 6.07 19.22
CA GLU A 124 11.16 6.54 19.24
C GLU A 124 11.32 7.86 18.50
N ARG A 125 10.70 8.02 17.32
CA ARG A 125 10.71 9.31 16.60
C ARG A 125 10.09 10.44 17.41
N LYS A 126 8.93 10.21 18.03
CA LYS A 126 8.28 11.22 18.89
C LYS A 126 9.13 11.58 20.11
N MET A 127 9.76 10.58 20.73
CA MET A 127 10.65 10.79 21.87
C MET A 127 11.88 11.62 21.45
N TRP A 128 12.46 11.35 20.28
CA TRP A 128 13.57 12.14 19.74
C TRP A 128 13.16 13.58 19.40
N GLU A 129 11.97 13.78 18.84
CA GLU A 129 11.41 15.13 18.58
C GLU A 129 11.23 15.90 19.89
N GLU A 130 10.62 15.30 20.92
CA GLU A 130 10.44 15.92 22.24
C GLU A 130 11.78 16.24 22.92
N ILE A 131 12.77 15.35 22.82
CA ILE A 131 14.13 15.60 23.35
C ILE A 131 14.80 16.74 22.61
N SER A 132 14.68 16.81 21.27
CA SER A 132 15.26 17.92 20.49
C SER A 132 14.62 19.26 20.85
N GLU A 133 13.30 19.33 20.98
CA GLU A 133 12.60 20.56 21.37
C GLU A 133 12.97 21.00 22.80
N SER A 134 13.15 20.04 23.71
CA SER A 134 13.59 20.33 25.09
C SER A 134 15.03 20.84 25.14
N LEU A 135 15.92 20.28 24.31
CA LEU A 135 17.31 20.72 24.22
C LEU A 135 17.41 22.12 23.60
N GLU A 136 16.67 22.39 22.52
CA GLU A 136 16.63 23.72 21.90
C GLU A 136 16.15 24.80 22.87
N LYS A 137 15.13 24.50 23.70
CA LYS A 137 14.69 25.41 24.77
C LYS A 137 15.77 25.64 25.82
N HIS A 138 16.46 24.58 26.26
CA HIS A 138 17.55 24.71 27.22
C HIS A 138 18.70 25.55 26.67
N PHE A 139 19.13 25.33 25.42
CA PHE A 139 20.17 26.14 24.79
C PHE A 139 19.74 27.60 24.60
N ALA A 140 18.48 27.85 24.22
CA ALA A 140 17.95 29.20 24.11
C ALA A 140 17.89 29.94 25.46
N GLU A 141 17.53 29.23 26.55
CA GLU A 141 17.55 29.78 27.91
C GLU A 141 18.98 30.03 28.41
N GLU A 142 19.93 29.17 28.06
CA GLU A 142 21.34 29.32 28.43
C GLU A 142 21.99 30.48 27.69
N GLU A 143 21.71 30.65 26.39
CA GLU A 143 22.13 31.83 25.62
C GLU A 143 21.50 33.12 26.14
N ALA A 144 20.22 33.10 26.53
CA ALA A 144 19.55 34.26 27.12
C ALA A 144 20.16 34.65 28.48
N ARG A 145 20.55 33.66 29.30
CA ARG A 145 21.29 33.91 30.55
C ARG A 145 22.69 34.44 30.31
N GLN A 146 23.41 33.93 29.32
CA GLN A 146 24.75 34.42 28.98
C GLN A 146 24.69 35.87 28.45
N ARG A 147 23.73 36.21 27.59
CA ARG A 147 23.53 37.61 27.14
C ARG A 147 23.06 38.55 28.25
N GLY A 148 22.33 38.05 29.24
CA GLY A 148 21.93 38.82 30.42
C GLY A 148 23.08 39.10 31.41
N LEU A 149 24.15 38.31 31.37
CA LEU A 149 25.37 38.50 32.16
C LEU A 149 26.41 39.37 31.45
N GLU A 150 26.28 39.59 30.14
CA GLU A 150 27.19 40.40 29.33
C GLU A 150 26.78 41.87 29.15
N GLN A 151 25.68 42.35 29.74
CA GLN A 151 25.42 43.80 29.80
C GLN A 151 26.22 44.43 30.97
N PRO A 152 27.28 45.21 30.71
CA PRO A 152 27.92 45.98 31.76
C PRO A 152 27.04 47.20 32.07
N GLU A 153 27.05 47.60 33.34
CA GLU A 153 26.58 48.91 33.78
C GLU A 153 27.22 50.03 32.93
N GLU A 154 26.51 50.53 31.91
CA GLU A 154 26.70 51.91 31.46
C GLU A 154 25.94 52.83 32.42
N ALA A 155 26.56 53.05 33.59
CA ALA A 155 26.23 54.15 34.48
C ALA A 155 27.36 55.19 34.39
N GLN A 156 27.11 56.25 33.60
CA GLN A 156 27.71 57.57 33.78
C GLN A 156 26.60 58.61 33.78
#